data_AF-A0A8T8SF76-F1
#
_entry.id   AF-A0A8T8SF76-F1
#
_cell.length_a   1.000
_cell.length_b   1.000
_cell.length_c   1.000
_cell.angle_alpha   90.00
_cell.angle_beta   90.00
_cell.angle_gamma   90.00
#
_symmetry.space_group_name_H-M   'P 1'
#
loop_
_entity.id
_entity.type
_entity.pdbx_description
1 polymer ?
#
loop_
_entity_poly.entity_id
_entity_poly.type
_entity_poly.pdbx_seq_one_letter_code
_entity_poly.pdbx_strand_id
1 'polypeptide(L)'
;DALTKVGFEIEQEQDLADVGDKISWYYPLEGDIRKCQTLWDVVMCWRMTWFGKLTTQSTVKLLEMVKLAPKGTYDVGESLKVAADALVAGGQTKLFTPMMHFVARKPSN
;
A
#
# COMPACT_ATOMS: atom_id res chain seq x y z
N ASP A 1 20.27 -9.86 -9.17
CA ASP A 1 20.43 -11.33 -9.33
C ASP A 1 19.49 -12.02 -10.31
N ALA A 2 18.17 -11.96 -10.16
CA ALA A 2 17.26 -12.70 -11.04
C ALA A 2 17.42 -12.30 -12.52
N LEU A 3 17.48 -11.00 -12.80
CA LEU A 3 17.68 -10.45 -14.15
C LEU A 3 19.02 -10.87 -14.76
N THR A 4 20.10 -10.85 -13.97
CA THR A 4 21.42 -11.30 -14.43
C THR A 4 21.45 -12.79 -14.75
N LYS A 5 20.78 -13.63 -13.94
CA LYS A 5 20.71 -15.09 -14.17
C LYS A 5 20.00 -15.45 -15.47
N VAL A 6 19.01 -14.66 -15.88
CA VAL A 6 18.31 -14.84 -17.17
C VAL A 6 19.00 -14.12 -18.33
N GLY A 7 20.20 -13.59 -18.11
CA GLY A 7 21.06 -13.03 -19.14
C GLY A 7 20.79 -11.57 -19.49
N PHE A 8 20.06 -10.81 -18.67
CA PHE A 8 19.91 -9.36 -18.87
C PHE A 8 21.05 -8.59 -18.22
N GLU A 9 21.45 -7.49 -18.86
CA GLU A 9 22.37 -6.50 -18.32
C GLU A 9 21.55 -5.43 -17.58
N ILE A 10 21.82 -5.23 -16.29
CA ILE A 10 21.11 -4.22 -15.50
C ILE A 10 21.78 -2.86 -15.73
N GLU A 11 21.02 -1.89 -16.25
CA GLU A 11 21.50 -0.52 -16.48
C GLU A 11 21.21 0.39 -15.29
N GLN A 12 20.06 0.20 -14.66
CA GLN A 12 19.63 0.98 -13.51
C GLN A 12 18.94 0.05 -12.51
N GLU A 13 19.30 0.22 -11.25
CA GLU A 13 18.69 -0.43 -10.10
C GLU A 13 18.52 0.62 -9.00
N GLN A 14 17.27 0.89 -8.62
CA GLN A 14 16.98 1.91 -7.60
C GLN A 14 15.69 1.59 -6.85
N ASP A 15 15.70 1.75 -5.53
CA ASP A 15 14.49 1.81 -4.74
C ASP A 15 13.91 3.23 -4.80
N LEU A 16 12.80 3.40 -5.51
CA LEU A 16 12.14 4.69 -5.64
C LEU A 16 11.39 5.11 -4.35
N ALA A 17 11.18 4.19 -3.41
CA ALA A 17 10.53 4.50 -2.15
C ALA A 17 11.45 5.14 -1.10
N ASP A 18 12.78 5.05 -1.29
CA ASP A 18 13.80 5.59 -0.37
C ASP A 18 14.73 6.59 -1.08
N VAL A 19 14.16 7.50 -1.89
CA VAL A 19 14.90 8.57 -2.60
C VAL A 19 15.09 9.84 -1.77
N GLY A 20 14.71 9.84 -0.49
CA GLY A 20 14.80 10.99 0.41
C GLY A 20 13.61 11.94 0.36
N ASP A 21 12.44 11.47 -0.09
CA ASP A 21 11.22 12.26 -0.10
C ASP A 21 10.79 12.68 1.31
N LYS A 22 10.29 13.92 1.42
CA LYS A 22 9.80 14.47 2.70
C LYS A 22 8.58 13.71 3.23
N ILE A 23 7.78 13.12 2.35
CA ILE A 23 6.57 12.37 2.68
C ILE A 23 6.83 10.91 2.38
N SER A 24 6.78 10.07 3.41
CA SER A 24 6.93 8.63 3.22
C SER A 24 5.77 8.04 2.42
N TRP A 25 6.05 7.05 1.57
CA TRP A 25 5.05 6.42 0.70
C TRP A 25 3.86 5.79 1.47
N TYR A 26 4.08 5.36 2.72
CA TYR A 26 3.05 4.75 3.58
C TYR A 26 2.19 5.77 4.33
N TYR A 27 2.48 7.08 4.21
CA TYR A 27 1.73 8.18 4.81
C TYR A 27 0.19 8.05 4.70
N PRO A 28 -0.41 7.79 3.51
CA PRO A 28 -1.86 7.69 3.40
C PRO A 28 -2.44 6.44 4.08
N LEU A 29 -1.61 5.44 4.36
CA LEU A 29 -2.02 4.16 4.96
C LEU A 29 -1.90 4.16 6.49
N GLU A 30 -1.04 5.00 7.05
CA GLU A 30 -0.79 5.08 8.51
C GLU A 30 -2.02 5.54 9.29
N GLY A 31 -2.90 6.32 8.65
CA GLY A 31 -4.12 6.82 9.29
C GLY A 31 -3.85 7.88 10.37
N ASP A 32 -2.65 8.48 10.42
CA ASP A 32 -2.34 9.57 11.34
C ASP A 32 -2.85 10.91 10.79
N ILE A 33 -4.00 11.35 11.31
CA ILE A 33 -4.64 12.62 10.92
C ILE A 33 -3.74 13.83 11.24
N ARG A 34 -2.79 13.72 12.20
CA ARG A 34 -1.89 14.83 12.56
C ARG A 34 -0.87 15.15 11.48
N LYS A 35 -0.59 14.19 10.60
CA LYS A 35 0.36 14.34 9.49
C LYS A 35 -0.30 14.91 8.23
N CYS A 36 -1.63 15.11 8.23
CA CYS A 36 -2.42 15.62 7.11
C CYS A 36 -1.92 16.98 6.62
N GLN A 37 -1.67 17.12 5.31
CA GLN A 37 -1.23 18.38 4.71
C GLN A 37 -2.38 19.17 4.08
N THR A 38 -3.42 18.47 3.61
CA THR A 38 -4.59 19.09 2.97
C THR A 38 -5.89 18.64 3.61
N LEU A 39 -6.99 19.38 3.37
CA LEU A 39 -8.33 18.96 3.79
C LEU A 39 -8.75 17.63 3.13
N TRP A 40 -8.25 17.36 1.92
CA TRP A 40 -8.49 16.09 1.24
C TRP A 40 -7.75 14.94 1.93
N ASP A 41 -6.54 15.17 2.41
CA ASP A 41 -5.76 14.18 3.17
C ASP A 41 -6.48 13.76 4.44
N VAL A 42 -7.22 14.67 5.09
CA VAL A 42 -8.02 14.33 6.28
C VAL A 42 -9.05 13.27 5.94
N VAL A 43 -9.77 13.41 4.82
CA VAL A 43 -10.74 12.41 4.36
C VAL A 43 -10.04 11.10 4.00
N MET A 44 -8.89 11.18 3.33
CA MET A 44 -8.14 10.01 2.88
C MET A 44 -7.50 9.24 4.03
N CYS A 45 -6.97 9.91 5.05
CA CYS A 45 -6.37 9.30 6.23
C CYS A 45 -7.44 8.82 7.23
N TRP A 46 -8.58 9.52 7.32
CA TRP A 46 -9.67 9.13 8.21
C TRP A 46 -10.14 7.70 7.94
N ARG A 47 -10.30 7.28 6.67
CA ARG A 47 -10.72 5.89 6.35
C ARG A 47 -9.74 4.83 6.86
N MET A 48 -8.47 5.19 7.02
CA MET A 48 -7.41 4.31 7.48
C MET A 48 -7.26 4.28 9.01
N THR A 49 -7.90 5.21 9.72
CA THR A 49 -8.00 5.15 11.19
C THR A 49 -8.78 3.92 11.64
N TRP A 50 -8.61 3.53 12.91
CA TRP A 50 -9.41 2.46 13.51
C TRP A 50 -10.93 2.69 13.36
N PHE A 51 -11.40 3.93 13.57
CA PHE A 51 -12.82 4.27 13.42
C PHE A 51 -13.28 4.25 11.96
N GLY A 52 -12.46 4.75 11.03
CA GLY A 52 -12.75 4.68 9.60
C GLY A 52 -12.81 3.24 9.08
N LYS A 53 -11.88 2.38 9.51
CA LYS A 53 -11.90 0.94 9.22
C LYS A 53 -13.13 0.26 9.80
N LEU A 54 -13.55 0.61 11.01
CA LEU A 54 -14.74 0.04 11.64
C LEU A 54 -16.02 0.43 10.88
N THR A 55 -16.17 1.72 10.54
CA THR A 55 -17.35 2.21 9.84
C THR A 55 -17.47 1.64 8.43
N THR A 56 -16.38 1.65 7.66
CA THR A 56 -16.35 1.09 6.30
C THR A 56 -16.64 -0.41 6.29
N GLN A 57 -16.03 -1.20 7.18
CA GLN A 57 -16.26 -2.64 7.23
C GLN A 57 -17.64 -3.02 7.75
N SER A 58 -18.16 -2.30 8.74
CA SER A 58 -19.54 -2.50 9.19
C SER A 58 -20.55 -2.18 8.08
N THR A 59 -20.26 -1.15 7.28
CA THR A 59 -21.08 -0.79 6.12
C THR A 59 -21.02 -1.89 5.06
N VAL A 60 -19.83 -2.38 4.70
CA VAL A 60 -19.66 -3.49 3.74
C VAL A 60 -20.40 -4.74 4.22
N LYS A 61 -20.32 -5.08 5.50
CA LYS A 61 -21.06 -6.19 6.10
C LYS A 61 -22.57 -6.01 5.94
N LEU A 62 -23.09 -4.80 6.17
CA LEU A 62 -24.50 -4.49 5.96
C LEU A 62 -24.90 -4.63 4.49
N LEU A 63 -24.09 -4.11 3.58
CA LEU A 63 -24.32 -4.21 2.13
C LEU A 63 -24.34 -5.67 1.66
N GLU A 64 -23.49 -6.52 2.22
CA GLU A 64 -23.49 -7.96 1.96
C GLU A 64 -24.75 -8.63 2.52
N MET A 65 -25.18 -8.28 3.74
CA MET A 65 -26.40 -8.81 4.36
C MET A 65 -27.67 -8.50 3.54
N VAL A 66 -27.78 -7.29 2.99
CA VAL A 66 -28.91 -6.89 2.13
C VAL A 66 -28.73 -7.33 0.66
N LYS A 67 -27.70 -8.13 0.36
CA LYS A 67 -27.36 -8.64 -0.99
C LYS A 67 -27.06 -7.56 -2.04
N LEU A 68 -26.64 -6.37 -1.61
CA LEU A 68 -26.17 -5.31 -2.49
C LEU A 68 -24.69 -5.49 -2.84
N ALA A 69 -23.89 -6.02 -1.90
CA ALA A 69 -22.52 -6.45 -2.15
C ALA A 69 -22.43 -7.99 -2.33
N PRO A 70 -21.51 -8.50 -3.17
CA PRO A 70 -21.26 -9.93 -3.29
C PRO A 70 -20.83 -10.58 -1.96
N LYS A 71 -21.16 -11.87 -1.81
CA LYS A 71 -20.74 -12.65 -0.65
C LYS A 71 -19.21 -12.73 -0.57
N GLY A 72 -18.64 -12.53 0.62
CA GLY A 72 -17.20 -12.54 0.87
C GLY A 72 -16.52 -11.18 0.70
N THR A 73 -17.26 -10.12 0.37
CA THR A 73 -16.69 -8.76 0.25
C THR A 73 -16.16 -8.28 1.60
N TYR A 74 -16.86 -8.60 2.69
CA TYR A 74 -16.40 -8.31 4.05
C TYR A 74 -15.06 -9.00 4.37
N ASP A 75 -14.93 -10.30 4.05
CA ASP A 75 -13.73 -11.09 4.38
C ASP A 75 -12.49 -10.60 3.60
N VAL A 76 -12.67 -10.23 2.33
CA VAL A 76 -11.62 -9.58 1.53
C VAL A 76 -11.22 -8.24 2.15
N GLY A 77 -12.21 -7.46 2.60
CA GLY A 77 -11.99 -6.19 3.28
C GLY A 77 -11.16 -6.33 4.57
N GLU A 78 -11.48 -7.31 5.43
CA GLU A 78 -10.70 -7.59 6.64
C GLU A 78 -9.26 -8.00 6.31
N SER A 79 -9.07 -8.84 5.28
CA SER A 79 -7.74 -9.24 4.81
C SER A 79 -6.91 -8.04 4.34
N LEU A 80 -7.54 -7.11 3.60
CA LEU A 80 -6.88 -5.88 3.14
C LEU A 80 -6.52 -4.93 4.28
N LYS A 81 -7.32 -4.87 5.35
CA LYS A 81 -6.98 -4.08 6.55
C LYS A 81 -5.71 -4.60 7.21
N VAL A 82 -5.63 -5.92 7.42
CA VAL A 82 -4.46 -6.56 8.01
C VAL A 82 -3.23 -6.33 7.13
N ALA A 83 -3.37 -6.49 5.81
CA ALA A 83 -2.30 -6.22 4.86
C ALA A 83 -1.83 -4.77 4.92
N ALA A 84 -2.74 -3.79 4.99
CA ALA A 84 -2.38 -2.38 5.09
C ALA A 84 -1.58 -2.08 6.36
N ASP A 85 -1.98 -2.62 7.51
CA ASP A 85 -1.25 -2.44 8.77
C ASP A 85 0.15 -3.07 8.72
N ALA A 86 0.25 -4.26 8.11
CA ALA A 86 1.54 -4.92 7.90
C ALA A 86 2.45 -4.13 6.93
N LEU A 87 1.89 -3.53 5.88
CA LEU A 87 2.64 -2.70 4.93
C LEU A 87 3.20 -1.44 5.59
N VAL A 88 2.40 -0.77 6.43
CA VAL A 88 2.86 0.41 7.19
C VAL A 88 3.99 0.01 8.14
N ALA A 89 3.81 -1.07 8.92
CA ALA A 89 4.84 -1.55 9.83
C ALA A 89 6.12 -1.97 9.09
N GLY A 90 5.99 -2.66 7.95
CA GLY A 90 7.11 -3.05 7.10
C GLY A 90 7.85 -1.85 6.49
N GLY A 91 7.12 -0.81 6.08
CA GLY A 91 7.71 0.44 5.59
C GLY A 91 8.43 1.23 6.68
N GLN A 92 7.84 1.35 7.88
CA GLN A 92 8.45 2.04 9.02
C GLN A 92 9.74 1.35 9.52
N THR A 93 9.77 0.02 9.46
CA THR A 93 10.94 -0.80 9.84
C THR A 93 11.95 -0.99 8.70
N LYS A 94 11.70 -0.40 7.51
CA LYS A 94 12.50 -0.59 6.29
C LYS A 94 12.68 -2.06 5.87
N LEU A 95 11.74 -2.93 6.26
CA LEU A 95 11.72 -4.35 5.84
C LEU A 95 11.07 -4.53 4.47
N PHE A 96 10.23 -3.58 4.06
CA PHE A 96 9.49 -3.64 2.80
C PHE A 96 9.43 -2.29 2.11
N THR A 97 9.62 -2.30 0.79
CA THR A 97 9.43 -1.18 -0.14
C THR A 97 8.58 -1.67 -1.33
N PRO A 98 7.57 -0.89 -1.78
CA PRO A 98 6.76 -1.27 -2.92
C PRO A 98 7.32 -0.83 -4.28
N MET A 99 8.37 0.00 -4.35
CA MET A 99 8.76 0.71 -5.58
C MET A 99 10.20 0.43 -6.01
N MET A 100 10.55 -0.86 -6.11
CA MET A 100 11.83 -1.25 -6.71
C MET A 100 11.80 -1.05 -8.23
N HIS A 101 12.70 -0.24 -8.75
CA HIS A 101 12.83 0.09 -10.16
C HIS A 101 14.08 -0.56 -10.78
N PHE A 102 13.87 -1.21 -11.92
CA PHE A 102 14.94 -1.80 -12.71
C PHE A 102 14.80 -1.37 -14.17
N VAL A 103 15.91 -0.97 -14.78
CA VAL A 103 16.07 -0.89 -16.24
C VAL A 103 17.10 -1.94 -16.62
N ALA A 104 16.72 -2.85 -17.52
CA ALA A 104 17.57 -3.93 -17.94
C ALA A 104 17.56 -4.07 -19.46
N ARG A 105 18.73 -4.23 -20.05
CA ARG A 105 18.95 -4.44 -21.47
C ARG A 105 19.10 -5.92 -21.75
N LYS A 106 18.43 -6.40 -22.79
CA LYS A 106 18.72 -7.71 -23.36
C LYS A 106 20.02 -7.59 -24.17
N PRO A 107 21.04 -8.43 -23.94
CA PRO A 107 22.27 -8.38 -24.71
C PRO A 107 21.98 -8.63 -26.19
N SER A 108 22.61 -7.84 -27.05
CA SER A 108 22.59 -8.05 -28.49
C SER A 108 23.39 -9.31 -28.80
N ASN A 109 22.78 -10.28 -29.47
CA ASN A 109 23.53 -11.34 -30.15
C ASN A 109 24.54 -10.72 -31.13
#